data_AF-A0A260X7Y6-F1
#
_entry.id   AF-A0A260X7Y6-F1
#
_cell.length_a   1.000
_cell.length_b   1.000
_cell.length_c   1.000
_cell.angle_alpha   90.00
_cell.angle_beta   90.00
_cell.angle_gamma   90.00
#
_symmetry.space_group_name_H-M   'P 1'
#
loop_
_entity.id
_entity.type
_entity.pdbx_description
1 polymer ?
#
loop_
_entity_poly.entity_id
_entity_poly.type
_entity_poly.pdbx_seq_one_letter_code
_entity_poly.pdbx_strand_id
1 'polypeptide(L)'
;MPDYIKKSQDAINTYLEQLDAIRADTTLSKNGRREQIATIYDTARTAVDHAAEKHQWTKNTHRQKLERTVFGPPTKTLTGSDAISWRDAQDRAQRLLPSSYADAPDNSVLEAEALAVLNRALQSGDDHLARAVVTVAFDMRWADVADTYAQASPDTDTVVELWNVATNDGRGIDLESFNFMLDQPDELNTPPDPEPRNYAAEAAHQKQLGRQFADALTNSADDLTTTPGRPSAGFGTPAGGTGPFTA
;
A
#
# COMPACT_ATOMS: atom_id res chain seq x y z
N MET A 1 -3.02 5.82 -24.71
CA MET A 1 -2.67 5.99 -23.28
C MET A 1 -3.89 5.60 -22.46
N PRO A 2 -3.76 4.73 -21.44
CA PRO A 2 -4.85 4.37 -20.54
C PRO A 2 -5.42 5.61 -19.82
N ASP A 3 -6.73 5.62 -19.58
CA ASP A 3 -7.45 6.74 -18.95
C ASP A 3 -6.89 7.14 -17.57
N TYR A 4 -6.41 6.17 -16.77
CA TYR A 4 -5.86 6.43 -15.44
C TYR A 4 -4.47 7.09 -15.46
N ILE A 5 -3.61 6.78 -16.44
CA ILE A 5 -2.31 7.45 -16.60
C ILE A 5 -2.53 8.92 -16.90
N LYS A 6 -3.44 9.19 -17.84
CA LYS A 6 -3.82 10.56 -18.20
C LYS A 6 -4.37 11.32 -16.99
N LYS A 7 -5.26 10.72 -16.20
CA LYS A 7 -5.80 11.33 -14.99
C LYS A 7 -4.73 11.67 -13.95
N SER A 8 -3.74 10.80 -13.77
CA SER A 8 -2.60 11.06 -12.89
C SER A 8 -1.80 12.27 -13.39
N GLN A 9 -1.44 12.28 -14.68
CA GLN A 9 -0.70 13.38 -15.29
C GLN A 9 -1.47 14.72 -15.24
N ASP A 10 -2.78 14.70 -15.53
CA ASP A 10 -3.64 15.88 -15.44
C ASP A 10 -3.70 16.42 -13.99
N ALA A 11 -3.77 15.53 -12.99
CA ALA A 11 -3.72 15.90 -11.57
C ALA A 11 -2.37 16.51 -11.16
N ILE A 12 -1.26 15.92 -11.61
CA ILE A 12 0.10 16.43 -11.38
C ILE A 12 0.26 17.82 -12.03
N ASN A 13 -0.16 17.99 -13.28
CA ASN A 13 -0.04 19.28 -13.97
C ASN A 13 -0.89 20.36 -13.28
N THR A 14 -2.13 20.04 -12.92
CA THR A 14 -3.01 20.96 -12.18
C THR A 14 -2.39 21.34 -10.83
N TYR A 15 -1.80 20.38 -10.13
CA TYR A 15 -1.09 20.63 -8.88
C TYR A 15 0.09 21.59 -9.06
N LEU A 16 0.93 21.39 -10.08
CA LEU A 16 2.08 22.25 -10.35
C LEU A 16 1.64 23.69 -10.68
N GLU A 17 0.59 23.85 -11.50
CA GLU A 17 0.02 25.16 -11.83
C GLU A 17 -0.51 25.88 -10.57
N GLN A 18 -1.22 25.17 -9.70
CA GLN A 18 -1.74 25.73 -8.44
C GLN A 18 -0.62 26.05 -7.45
N LEU A 19 0.40 25.19 -7.37
CA LEU A 19 1.57 25.39 -6.53
C LEU A 19 2.30 26.68 -6.90
N ASP A 20 2.52 26.92 -8.19
CA ASP A 20 3.18 28.14 -8.68
C ASP A 20 2.32 29.38 -8.41
N ALA A 21 1.00 29.29 -8.57
CA ALA A 21 0.08 30.38 -8.23
C ALA A 21 0.14 30.74 -6.74
N ILE A 22 0.14 29.75 -5.85
CA ILE A 22 0.24 29.95 -4.39
C ILE A 22 1.61 30.54 -3.99
N ARG A 23 2.68 30.11 -4.67
CA ARG A 23 4.03 30.68 -4.47
C ARG A 23 4.14 32.14 -4.90
N ALA A 24 3.45 32.51 -5.98
CA ALA A 24 3.42 33.87 -6.51
C ALA A 24 2.50 34.81 -5.69
N ASP A 25 1.57 34.28 -4.90
CA ASP A 25 0.65 35.09 -4.11
C ASP A 25 1.37 35.81 -2.95
N THR A 26 1.46 37.13 -3.06
CA THR A 26 2.09 38.02 -2.07
C THR A 26 1.17 38.41 -0.92
N THR A 27 -0.12 38.10 -1.01
CA THR A 27 -1.11 38.39 0.04
C THR A 27 -1.09 37.35 1.15
N LEU A 28 -0.55 36.16 0.88
CA LEU A 28 -0.47 35.06 1.83
C LEU A 28 0.73 35.18 2.76
N SER A 29 0.51 34.96 4.05
CA SER A 29 1.60 34.70 4.99
C SER A 29 2.28 33.37 4.67
N LYS A 30 3.51 33.16 5.17
CA LYS A 30 4.21 31.87 4.98
C LYS A 30 3.40 30.68 5.50
N ASN A 31 2.78 30.80 6.67
CA ASN A 31 1.96 29.75 7.25
C ASN A 31 0.69 29.51 6.42
N GLY A 32 0.02 30.56 5.96
CA GLY A 32 -1.16 30.44 5.10
C GLY A 32 -0.82 29.82 3.73
N ARG A 33 0.32 30.20 3.15
CA ARG A 33 0.83 29.58 1.91
C ARG A 33 1.05 28.08 2.10
N ARG A 34 1.69 27.69 3.21
CA ARG A 34 1.94 26.28 3.51
C ARG A 34 0.64 25.48 3.68
N GLU A 35 -0.35 26.03 4.37
CA GLU A 35 -1.66 25.39 4.55
C GLU A 35 -2.37 25.18 3.20
N GLN A 36 -2.32 26.16 2.32
CA GLN A 36 -2.87 26.02 0.96
C GLN A 36 -2.11 24.99 0.13
N ILE A 37 -0.77 24.99 0.18
CA ILE A 37 0.08 23.99 -0.48
C ILE A 37 -0.26 22.58 0.03
N ALA A 38 -0.43 22.40 1.35
CA ALA A 38 -0.80 21.11 1.92
C ALA A 38 -2.15 20.62 1.37
N THR A 39 -3.14 21.52 1.31
CA THR A 39 -4.48 21.19 0.82
C THR A 39 -4.47 20.75 -0.65
N ILE A 40 -3.77 21.48 -1.53
CA ILE A 40 -3.68 21.09 -2.95
C ILE A 40 -2.84 19.82 -3.15
N TYR A 41 -1.79 19.63 -2.34
CA TYR A 41 -0.94 18.45 -2.39
C TYR A 41 -1.73 17.20 -1.98
N ASP A 42 -2.46 17.24 -0.87
CA ASP A 42 -3.28 16.10 -0.41
C ASP A 42 -4.36 15.72 -1.43
N THR A 43 -4.97 16.73 -2.06
CA THR A 43 -5.95 16.54 -3.14
C THR A 43 -5.32 15.84 -4.35
N ALA A 44 -4.18 16.35 -4.82
CA ALA A 44 -3.45 15.79 -5.96
C ALA A 44 -2.94 14.37 -5.66
N ARG A 45 -2.37 14.16 -4.46
CA ARG A 45 -1.91 12.88 -3.98
C ARG A 45 -3.02 11.85 -4.00
N THR A 46 -4.20 12.18 -3.46
CA THR A 46 -5.36 11.28 -3.47
C THR A 46 -5.75 10.88 -4.89
N ALA A 47 -5.72 11.82 -5.84
CA ALA A 47 -6.04 11.53 -7.24
C ALA A 47 -5.00 10.64 -7.92
N VAL A 48 -3.72 10.89 -7.67
CA VAL A 48 -2.58 10.12 -8.19
C VAL A 48 -2.57 8.70 -7.59
N ASP A 49 -2.72 8.56 -6.27
CA ASP A 49 -2.77 7.28 -5.57
C ASP A 49 -3.93 6.41 -6.11
N HIS A 50 -5.13 6.99 -6.25
CA HIS A 50 -6.27 6.28 -6.83
C HIS A 50 -6.02 5.85 -8.31
N ALA A 51 -5.34 6.68 -9.09
CA ALA A 51 -4.96 6.32 -10.46
C ALA A 51 -3.93 5.16 -10.48
N ALA A 52 -2.97 5.17 -9.56
CA ALA A 52 -1.97 4.13 -9.39
C ALA A 52 -2.61 2.80 -8.96
N GLU A 53 -3.52 2.83 -7.98
CA GLU A 53 -4.29 1.66 -7.54
C GLU A 53 -5.08 1.03 -8.70
N LYS A 54 -5.76 1.86 -9.50
CA LYS A 54 -6.51 1.39 -10.67
C LYS A 54 -5.59 0.78 -11.74
N HIS A 55 -4.42 1.36 -11.94
CA HIS A 55 -3.41 0.80 -12.84
C HIS A 55 -2.94 -0.58 -12.36
N GLN A 56 -2.55 -0.69 -11.09
CA GLN A 56 -2.13 -1.96 -10.50
C GLN A 56 -3.23 -3.01 -10.55
N TRP A 57 -4.47 -2.63 -10.24
CA TRP A 57 -5.63 -3.51 -10.35
C TRP A 57 -5.82 -4.00 -11.80
N THR A 58 -5.64 -3.13 -12.79
CA THR A 58 -5.75 -3.49 -14.21
C THR A 58 -4.64 -4.48 -14.61
N LYS A 59 -3.38 -4.23 -14.20
CA LYS A 59 -2.25 -5.15 -14.42
C LYS A 59 -2.53 -6.52 -13.79
N ASN A 60 -2.94 -6.55 -12.53
CA ASN A 60 -3.27 -7.78 -11.81
C ASN A 60 -4.44 -8.55 -12.48
N THR A 61 -5.49 -7.84 -12.90
CA THR A 61 -6.64 -8.44 -13.58
C THR A 61 -6.24 -9.03 -14.93
N HIS A 62 -5.39 -8.32 -15.68
CA HIS A 62 -4.85 -8.81 -16.94
C HIS A 62 -3.99 -10.06 -16.73
N ARG A 63 -3.07 -10.03 -15.76
CA ARG A 63 -2.27 -11.19 -15.37
C ARG A 63 -3.13 -12.38 -14.97
N GLN A 64 -4.11 -12.21 -14.08
CA GLN A 64 -5.03 -13.29 -13.68
C GLN A 64 -5.81 -13.88 -14.86
N LYS A 65 -6.17 -13.05 -15.85
CA LYS A 65 -6.81 -13.52 -17.08
C LYS A 65 -5.85 -14.40 -17.89
N LEU A 66 -4.60 -13.98 -18.05
CA LEU A 66 -3.57 -14.76 -18.73
C LEU A 66 -3.29 -16.08 -17.98
N GLU A 67 -3.08 -16.02 -16.66
CA GLU A 67 -2.88 -17.20 -15.80
C GLU A 67 -4.05 -18.18 -15.91
N ARG A 68 -5.30 -17.71 -15.89
CA ARG A 68 -6.46 -18.58 -16.05
C ARG A 68 -6.51 -19.25 -17.42
N THR A 69 -6.03 -18.59 -18.47
CA THR A 69 -5.97 -19.17 -19.81
C THR A 69 -4.86 -20.23 -19.90
N VAL A 70 -3.68 -19.93 -19.36
CA VAL A 70 -2.49 -20.80 -19.46
C VAL A 70 -2.54 -21.95 -18.45
N PHE A 71 -2.82 -21.66 -17.18
CA PHE A 71 -2.78 -22.60 -16.05
C PHE A 71 -4.14 -23.17 -15.70
N GLY A 72 -5.24 -22.58 -16.19
CA GLY A 72 -6.58 -23.11 -15.93
C GLY A 72 -6.78 -24.50 -16.56
N PRO A 73 -7.80 -25.25 -16.12
CA PRO A 73 -8.17 -26.52 -16.74
C PRO A 73 -8.34 -26.39 -18.26
N PRO A 74 -7.93 -27.39 -19.05
CA PRO A 74 -7.98 -27.33 -20.51
C PRO A 74 -9.41 -27.28 -21.06
N THR A 75 -10.40 -27.70 -20.27
CA THR A 75 -11.81 -27.71 -20.66
C THR A 75 -12.59 -26.59 -19.97
N LYS A 76 -13.51 -25.95 -20.72
CA LYS A 76 -14.40 -24.90 -20.18
C LYS A 76 -15.45 -25.45 -19.19
N THR A 77 -15.77 -26.73 -19.33
CA THR A 77 -16.70 -27.46 -18.48
C THR A 77 -15.99 -28.65 -17.88
N LEU A 78 -15.54 -28.49 -16.63
CA LEU A 78 -14.95 -29.58 -15.84
C LEU A 78 -16.02 -30.63 -15.54
N THR A 79 -15.84 -31.83 -16.07
CA THR A 79 -16.55 -33.00 -15.53
C THR A 79 -15.96 -33.42 -14.18
N GLY A 80 -16.64 -34.28 -13.43
CA GLY A 80 -16.10 -34.80 -12.16
C GLY A 80 -14.76 -35.53 -12.33
N SER A 81 -14.58 -36.27 -13.43
CA SER A 81 -13.32 -36.94 -13.75
C SER A 81 -12.19 -35.96 -14.12
N ASP A 82 -12.51 -34.88 -14.83
CA ASP A 82 -11.52 -33.85 -15.19
C ASP A 82 -11.03 -33.12 -13.94
N ALA A 83 -11.94 -32.82 -13.00
CA ALA A 83 -11.58 -32.17 -11.74
C ALA A 83 -10.65 -33.02 -10.86
N ILE A 84 -10.84 -34.35 -10.86
CA ILE A 84 -9.94 -35.29 -10.15
C ILE A 84 -8.59 -35.35 -10.86
N SER A 85 -8.59 -35.50 -12.18
CA SER A 85 -7.36 -35.55 -12.99
C SER A 85 -6.53 -34.26 -12.87
N TRP A 86 -7.21 -33.12 -12.83
CA TRP A 86 -6.60 -31.82 -12.62
C TRP A 86 -5.92 -31.72 -11.24
N ARG A 87 -6.59 -32.14 -10.16
CA ARG A 87 -6.00 -32.15 -8.82
C ARG A 87 -4.80 -33.09 -8.73
N ASP A 88 -4.91 -34.30 -9.28
CA ASP A 88 -3.78 -35.25 -9.31
C ASP A 88 -2.59 -34.67 -10.08
N ALA A 89 -2.84 -34.03 -11.23
CA ALA A 89 -1.81 -33.34 -11.99
C ALA A 89 -1.12 -32.23 -11.18
N GLN A 90 -1.90 -31.40 -10.46
CA GLN A 90 -1.36 -30.36 -9.58
C GLN A 90 -0.51 -30.96 -8.44
N ASP A 91 -1.00 -32.00 -7.76
CA ASP A 91 -0.26 -32.68 -6.69
C ASP A 91 1.03 -33.31 -7.22
N ARG A 92 1.02 -33.87 -8.44
CA ARG A 92 2.19 -34.44 -9.10
C ARG A 92 3.21 -33.37 -9.50
N ALA A 93 2.76 -32.25 -10.05
CA ALA A 93 3.64 -31.14 -10.39
C ALA A 93 4.27 -30.52 -9.14
N GLN A 94 3.52 -30.41 -8.03
CA GLN A 94 4.04 -29.88 -6.77
C GLN A 94 5.18 -30.72 -6.19
N ARG A 95 5.24 -32.02 -6.50
CA ARG A 95 6.35 -32.91 -6.09
C ARG A 95 7.66 -32.64 -6.83
N LEU A 96 7.65 -31.84 -7.90
CA LEU A 96 8.87 -31.35 -8.56
C LEU A 96 9.61 -30.33 -7.69
N LEU A 97 8.92 -29.73 -6.72
CA LEU A 97 9.54 -28.81 -5.77
C LEU A 97 10.22 -29.59 -4.64
N PRO A 98 11.34 -29.09 -4.10
CA PRO A 98 12.00 -29.74 -2.98
C PRO A 98 11.07 -29.81 -1.77
N SER A 99 11.03 -30.98 -1.12
CA SER A 99 10.25 -31.18 0.11
C SER A 99 10.83 -30.43 1.32
N SER A 100 12.10 -30.02 1.24
CA SER A 100 12.79 -29.21 2.24
C SER A 100 13.81 -28.29 1.57
N TYR A 101 13.87 -27.04 2.03
CA TYR A 101 14.87 -26.06 1.58
C TYR A 101 16.19 -26.14 2.37
N ALA A 102 16.30 -27.07 3.33
CA ALA A 102 17.52 -27.23 4.14
C ALA A 102 18.74 -27.63 3.28
N ASP A 103 18.49 -28.44 2.25
CA ASP A 103 19.46 -28.82 1.22
C ASP A 103 18.87 -28.45 -0.14
N ALA A 104 18.82 -27.15 -0.45
CA ALA A 104 18.20 -26.65 -1.68
C ALA A 104 18.87 -27.30 -2.90
N PRO A 105 18.17 -28.17 -3.65
CA PRO A 105 18.74 -28.74 -4.85
C PRO A 105 19.00 -27.64 -5.88
N ASP A 106 19.99 -27.87 -6.75
CA ASP A 106 20.31 -26.96 -7.84
C ASP A 106 19.07 -26.74 -8.71
N ASN A 107 18.68 -25.47 -8.89
CA ASN A 107 17.49 -25.08 -9.65
C ASN A 107 17.52 -25.63 -11.08
N SER A 108 18.71 -25.76 -11.67
CA SER A 108 18.88 -26.32 -13.02
C SER A 108 18.55 -27.81 -13.09
N VAL A 109 18.78 -28.55 -12.00
CA VAL A 109 18.43 -29.98 -11.91
C VAL A 109 16.92 -30.14 -11.80
N LEU A 110 16.26 -29.31 -10.99
CA LEU A 110 14.80 -29.29 -10.88
C LEU A 110 14.14 -28.91 -12.22
N GLU A 111 14.69 -27.90 -12.90
CA GLU A 111 14.24 -27.48 -14.23
C GLU A 111 14.34 -28.62 -15.25
N ALA A 112 15.47 -29.34 -15.27
CA ALA A 112 15.65 -30.49 -16.17
C ALA A 112 14.66 -31.63 -15.87
N GLU A 113 14.37 -31.91 -14.59
CA GLU A 113 13.36 -32.89 -14.20
C GLU A 113 11.96 -32.47 -14.64
N ALA A 114 11.58 -31.21 -14.39
CA ALA A 114 10.31 -30.64 -14.82
C ALA A 114 10.16 -30.69 -16.35
N LEU A 115 11.23 -30.38 -17.09
CA LEU A 115 11.26 -30.47 -18.55
C LEU A 115 11.04 -31.91 -19.04
N ALA A 116 11.62 -32.90 -18.36
CA ALA A 116 11.41 -34.31 -18.70
C ALA A 116 9.95 -34.75 -18.46
N VAL A 117 9.33 -34.29 -17.36
CA VAL A 117 7.91 -34.56 -17.08
C VAL A 117 7.00 -33.87 -18.08
N LEU A 118 7.26 -32.60 -18.42
CA LEU A 118 6.52 -31.86 -19.43
C LEU A 118 6.57 -32.57 -20.78
N ASN A 119 7.76 -32.95 -21.26
CA ASN A 119 7.91 -33.65 -22.54
C ASN A 119 7.11 -34.96 -22.59
N ARG A 120 7.09 -35.71 -21.48
CA ARG A 120 6.27 -36.93 -21.39
C ARG A 120 4.78 -36.61 -21.47
N ALA A 121 4.32 -35.59 -20.74
CA ALA A 121 2.92 -35.16 -20.75
C ALA A 121 2.47 -34.74 -22.16
N LEU A 122 3.30 -33.96 -22.86
CA LEU A 122 3.06 -33.54 -24.25
C LEU A 122 2.99 -34.75 -25.20
N GLN A 123 3.89 -35.72 -25.06
CA GLN A 123 3.89 -36.93 -25.89
C GLN A 123 2.66 -37.81 -25.66
N SER A 124 2.14 -37.87 -24.43
CA SER A 124 0.94 -38.64 -24.10
C SER A 124 -0.39 -37.90 -24.29
N GLY A 125 -0.34 -36.59 -24.60
CA GLY A 125 -1.54 -35.74 -24.65
C GLY A 125 -2.18 -35.49 -23.27
N ASP A 126 -1.39 -35.52 -22.19
CA ASP A 126 -1.86 -35.22 -20.83
C ASP A 126 -1.80 -33.71 -20.57
N ASP A 127 -2.80 -32.99 -21.08
CA ASP A 127 -2.90 -31.54 -20.97
C ASP A 127 -3.01 -31.05 -19.52
N HIS A 128 -3.61 -31.85 -18.64
CA HIS A 128 -3.73 -31.52 -17.22
C HIS A 128 -2.34 -31.50 -16.57
N LEU A 129 -1.52 -32.53 -16.80
CA LEU A 129 -0.16 -32.58 -16.27
C LEU A 129 0.74 -31.50 -16.90
N ALA A 130 0.66 -31.29 -18.21
CA ALA A 130 1.46 -30.26 -18.89
C ALA A 130 1.20 -28.86 -18.30
N ARG A 131 -0.08 -28.50 -18.10
CA ARG A 131 -0.50 -27.23 -17.48
C ARG A 131 -0.10 -27.11 -16.01
N ALA A 132 -0.16 -28.20 -15.25
CA ALA A 132 0.29 -28.21 -13.86
C ALA A 132 1.82 -27.99 -13.76
N VAL A 133 2.61 -28.65 -14.61
CA VAL A 133 4.07 -28.48 -14.65
C VAL A 133 4.46 -27.06 -15.03
N VAL A 134 3.82 -26.48 -16.06
CA VAL A 134 4.14 -25.10 -16.46
C VAL A 134 3.75 -24.08 -15.39
N THR A 135 2.71 -24.34 -14.59
CA THR A 135 2.35 -23.48 -13.44
C THR A 135 3.53 -23.39 -12.46
N VAL A 136 4.09 -24.54 -12.08
CA VAL A 136 5.27 -24.61 -11.19
C VAL A 136 6.49 -23.94 -11.85
N ALA A 137 6.68 -24.15 -13.15
CA ALA A 137 7.78 -23.54 -13.89
C ALA A 137 7.76 -22.01 -13.87
N PHE A 138 6.57 -21.40 -13.94
CA PHE A 138 6.42 -19.95 -13.84
C PHE A 138 6.77 -19.42 -12.45
N ASP A 139 6.36 -20.12 -11.39
CA ASP A 139 6.72 -19.77 -10.01
C ASP A 139 8.24 -19.87 -9.80
N MET A 140 8.87 -20.90 -10.37
CA MET A 140 10.30 -21.18 -10.22
C MET A 140 11.20 -20.50 -11.26
N ARG A 141 10.62 -19.80 -12.23
CA ARG A 141 11.33 -19.14 -13.33
C ARG A 141 12.15 -20.09 -14.20
N TRP A 142 11.64 -21.29 -14.44
CA TRP A 142 12.22 -22.27 -15.36
C TRP A 142 11.87 -21.91 -16.81
N ALA A 143 12.76 -21.15 -17.45
CA ALA A 143 12.54 -20.61 -18.78
C ALA A 143 12.45 -21.71 -19.84
N ASP A 144 13.27 -22.76 -19.75
CA ASP A 144 13.29 -23.82 -20.77
C ASP A 144 11.98 -24.61 -20.77
N VAL A 145 11.36 -24.78 -19.60
CA VAL A 145 10.06 -25.44 -19.43
C VAL A 145 8.95 -24.56 -19.99
N ALA A 146 8.97 -23.25 -19.69
CA ALA A 146 8.00 -22.28 -20.21
C ALA A 146 8.07 -22.18 -21.74
N ASP A 147 9.27 -22.09 -22.31
CA ASP A 147 9.50 -22.02 -23.76
C ASP A 147 9.04 -23.30 -24.46
N THR A 148 9.37 -24.47 -23.91
CA THR A 148 8.94 -25.76 -24.45
C THR A 148 7.41 -25.88 -24.45
N TYR A 149 6.74 -25.46 -23.37
CA TYR A 149 5.28 -25.45 -23.31
C TYR A 149 4.68 -24.44 -24.30
N ALA A 150 5.25 -23.24 -24.42
CA ALA A 150 4.77 -22.21 -25.35
C ALA A 150 4.79 -22.70 -26.80
N GLN A 151 5.85 -23.41 -27.21
CA GLN A 151 5.98 -23.97 -28.57
C GLN A 151 4.96 -25.07 -28.88
N ALA A 152 4.53 -25.82 -27.86
CA ALA A 152 3.54 -26.89 -28.01
C ALA A 152 2.08 -26.43 -27.80
N SER A 153 1.88 -25.29 -27.14
CA SER A 153 0.56 -24.75 -26.81
C SER A 153 -0.10 -24.08 -28.02
N PRO A 154 -1.42 -24.25 -28.24
CA PRO A 154 -2.16 -23.45 -29.22
C PRO A 154 -2.26 -21.96 -28.84
N ASP A 155 -2.00 -21.62 -27.58
CA ASP A 155 -2.06 -20.26 -27.04
C ASP A 155 -0.65 -19.67 -26.84
N THR A 156 0.32 -19.96 -27.72
CA THR A 156 1.73 -19.53 -27.60
C THR A 156 1.88 -18.06 -27.22
N ASP A 157 1.18 -17.16 -27.92
CA ASP A 157 1.24 -15.71 -27.65
C ASP A 157 0.82 -15.36 -26.21
N THR A 158 -0.17 -16.07 -25.68
CA THR A 158 -0.66 -15.86 -24.30
C THR A 158 0.37 -16.35 -23.28
N VAL A 159 1.06 -17.46 -23.55
CA VAL A 159 2.12 -17.99 -22.67
C VAL A 159 3.30 -17.02 -22.64
N VAL A 160 3.73 -16.53 -23.81
CA VAL A 160 4.83 -15.56 -23.94
C VAL A 160 4.47 -14.24 -23.25
N GLU A 161 3.25 -13.75 -23.46
CA GLU A 161 2.76 -12.54 -22.78
C GLU A 161 2.76 -12.72 -21.26
N LEU A 162 2.23 -13.84 -20.76
CA LEU A 162 2.22 -14.13 -19.32
C LEU A 162 3.65 -14.20 -18.77
N TRP A 163 4.59 -14.81 -19.51
CA TRP A 163 5.99 -14.91 -19.08
C TRP A 163 6.59 -13.52 -18.93
N ASN A 164 6.42 -12.67 -19.93
CA ASN A 164 6.91 -11.29 -19.90
C ASN A 164 6.31 -10.49 -18.74
N VAL A 165 4.98 -10.58 -18.53
CA VAL A 165 4.30 -9.92 -17.41
C VAL A 165 4.87 -10.41 -16.09
N ALA A 166 4.98 -11.73 -15.92
CA ALA A 166 5.47 -12.31 -14.68
C ALA A 166 6.93 -11.94 -14.42
N THR A 167 7.82 -11.94 -15.42
CA THR A 167 9.26 -11.69 -15.23
C THR A 167 9.61 -10.21 -15.07
N ASN A 168 8.81 -9.32 -15.67
CA ASN A 168 9.01 -7.88 -15.56
C ASN A 168 8.48 -7.34 -14.23
N ASP A 169 7.48 -7.98 -13.62
CA ASP A 169 7.05 -7.70 -12.25
C ASP A 169 8.21 -7.95 -11.27
N GLY A 170 8.89 -6.86 -10.87
CA GLY A 170 9.96 -6.87 -9.86
C GLY A 170 11.40 -6.92 -10.38
N ARG A 171 11.63 -6.98 -11.70
CA ARG A 171 12.97 -6.87 -12.29
C ARG A 171 13.14 -5.53 -13.01
N GLY A 172 13.59 -4.52 -12.27
CA GLY A 172 14.00 -3.23 -12.83
C GLY A 172 13.12 -2.05 -12.41
N ILE A 173 13.44 -0.90 -12.98
CA ILE A 173 12.69 0.34 -12.78
C ILE A 173 11.42 0.24 -13.62
N ASP A 174 10.25 0.10 -12.98
CA ASP A 174 8.96 0.18 -13.66
C ASP A 174 8.79 1.61 -14.17
N LEU A 175 9.07 1.84 -15.46
CA LEU A 175 9.00 3.17 -16.06
C LEU A 175 7.58 3.73 -16.03
N GLU A 176 6.55 2.88 -15.94
CA GLU A 176 5.17 3.33 -15.85
C GLU A 176 4.87 3.93 -14.47
N SER A 177 5.58 3.50 -13.42
CA SER A 177 5.45 4.04 -12.05
C SER A 177 5.76 5.53 -11.95
N PHE A 178 6.63 6.06 -12.82
CA PHE A 178 6.94 7.50 -12.88
C PHE A 178 5.71 8.35 -13.22
N ASN A 179 4.70 7.80 -13.89
CA ASN A 179 3.46 8.53 -14.18
C ASN A 179 2.60 8.76 -12.93
N PHE A 180 2.93 8.11 -11.81
CA PHE A 180 2.23 8.20 -10.55
C PHE A 180 3.10 8.77 -9.43
N MET A 181 4.25 9.35 -9.77
CA MET A 181 5.09 10.04 -8.80
C MET A 181 4.59 11.48 -8.65
N LEU A 182 4.34 11.87 -7.41
CA LEU A 182 4.03 13.24 -7.02
C LEU A 182 5.10 13.70 -6.04
N ASP A 183 5.89 14.69 -6.45
CA ASP A 183 6.94 15.23 -5.60
C ASP A 183 6.35 16.07 -4.47
N GLN A 184 6.81 15.81 -3.24
CA GLN A 184 6.42 16.61 -2.11
C GLN A 184 7.17 17.95 -2.14
N PRO A 185 6.47 19.09 -2.02
CA PRO A 185 7.10 20.40 -2.04
C PRO A 185 7.86 20.67 -0.73
N ASP A 186 9.02 21.32 -0.82
CA ASP A 186 9.90 21.63 0.31
C ASP A 186 9.22 22.45 1.42
N GLU A 187 8.22 23.26 1.06
CA GLU A 187 7.43 24.04 2.01
C GLU A 187 6.70 23.17 3.05
N LEU A 188 6.40 21.92 2.71
CA LEU A 188 5.77 20.96 3.63
C LEU A 188 6.79 20.21 4.50
N ASN A 189 8.08 20.22 4.13
CA ASN A 189 9.15 19.59 4.91
C ASN A 189 9.65 20.50 6.05
N THR A 190 9.31 21.78 6.03
CA THR A 190 9.76 22.77 7.01
C THR A 190 8.73 22.94 8.14
N PRO A 191 9.14 22.92 9.43
CA PRO A 191 8.23 23.20 10.53
C PRO A 191 7.62 24.61 10.40
N PRO A 192 6.42 24.84 10.99
CA PRO A 192 5.75 26.13 10.86
C PRO A 192 6.62 27.23 11.44
N ASP A 193 6.60 28.40 10.79
CA ASP A 193 7.13 29.58 11.44
C ASP A 193 6.29 29.80 12.71
N PRO A 194 6.92 30.00 13.88
CA PRO A 194 6.19 30.25 15.10
C PRO A 194 5.28 31.45 14.86
N GLU A 195 4.02 31.35 15.28
CA GLU A 195 3.09 32.46 15.12
C GLU A 195 3.72 33.73 15.68
N PRO A 196 3.59 34.87 14.97
CA PRO A 196 4.12 36.12 15.47
C PRO A 196 3.54 36.33 16.86
N ARG A 197 4.40 36.30 17.88
CA ARG A 197 3.99 36.51 19.27
C ARG A 197 3.17 37.79 19.31
N ASN A 198 1.88 37.65 19.57
CA ASN A 198 1.02 38.80 19.75
C ASN A 198 1.30 39.36 21.14
N TYR A 199 2.38 40.13 21.26
CA TYR A 199 2.80 40.73 22.52
C TYR A 199 1.70 41.55 23.17
N ALA A 200 0.76 42.12 22.40
CA ALA A 200 -0.39 42.83 22.93
C ALA A 200 -1.41 41.89 23.59
N ALA A 201 -1.73 40.76 22.94
CA ALA A 201 -2.59 39.73 23.51
C ALA A 201 -1.95 39.03 24.72
N GLU A 202 -0.65 38.73 24.65
CA GLU A 202 0.12 38.18 25.77
C GLU A 202 0.17 39.17 26.95
N ALA A 203 0.42 40.46 26.69
CA ALA A 203 0.41 41.49 27.73
C ALA A 203 -0.98 41.69 28.35
N ALA A 204 -2.06 41.60 27.55
CA ALA A 204 -3.43 41.65 28.05
C ALA A 204 -3.74 40.43 28.93
N HIS A 205 -3.36 39.25 28.49
CA HIS A 205 -3.49 38.01 29.25
C HIS A 205 -2.69 38.06 30.56
N GLN A 206 -1.44 38.53 30.53
CA GLN A 206 -0.62 38.71 31.73
C GLN A 206 -1.23 39.73 32.71
N LYS A 207 -1.80 40.84 32.22
CA LYS A 207 -2.53 41.79 33.08
C LYS A 207 -3.77 41.15 33.70
N GLN A 208 -4.47 40.31 32.96
CA GLN A 208 -5.67 39.62 33.44
C GLN A 208 -5.32 38.59 34.51
N LEU A 209 -4.26 37.80 34.30
CA LEU A 209 -3.69 36.90 35.32
C LEU A 209 -3.25 37.68 36.56
N GLY A 210 -2.59 38.82 36.39
CA GLY A 210 -2.19 39.67 37.51
C GLY A 210 -3.37 40.19 38.34
N ARG A 211 -4.49 40.57 37.69
CA ARG A 211 -5.73 40.95 38.39
C ARG A 211 -6.36 39.78 39.12
N GLN A 212 -6.50 38.63 38.46
CA GLN A 212 -7.06 37.42 39.08
C GLN A 212 -6.26 36.99 40.31
N PHE A 213 -4.92 37.08 40.23
CA PHE A 213 -4.05 36.78 41.35
C PHE A 213 -4.20 37.80 42.50
N ALA A 214 -4.31 39.09 42.20
CA ALA A 214 -4.57 40.13 43.18
C ALA A 214 -5.93 39.93 43.87
N ASP A 215 -6.99 39.69 43.10
CA ASP A 215 -8.34 39.43 43.61
C ASP A 215 -8.37 38.18 44.52
N ALA A 216 -7.65 37.12 44.14
CA ALA A 216 -7.52 35.91 44.95
C ALA A 216 -6.84 36.18 46.30
N LEU A 217 -5.82 37.04 46.34
CA LEU A 217 -5.13 37.43 47.57
C LEU A 217 -6.02 38.28 48.49
N THR A 218 -6.78 39.25 47.97
CA THR A 218 -7.69 40.07 48.77
C THR A 218 -8.89 39.28 49.29
N ASN A 219 -9.49 38.42 48.45
CA ASN A 219 -10.60 37.57 48.89
C ASN A 219 -10.15 36.53 49.93
N SER A 220 -8.89 36.09 49.87
CA SER A 220 -8.30 35.21 50.89
C SER A 220 -7.92 35.95 52.19
N ALA A 221 -7.75 37.28 52.14
CA ALA A 221 -7.46 38.11 53.32
C ALA A 221 -8.72 38.38 54.16
N ASP A 222 -9.89 38.50 53.52
CA ASP A 222 -11.18 38.64 54.22
C ASP A 222 -11.60 37.33 54.93
N ASP A 223 -11.21 36.16 54.37
CA ASP A 223 -11.45 34.85 54.99
C ASP A 223 -10.53 34.54 56.20
N LEU A 224 -9.47 35.34 56.41
CA LEU A 224 -8.55 35.17 57.55
C LEU A 224 -8.98 35.96 58.80
N THR A 225 -9.96 36.85 58.72
CA THR A 225 -10.36 37.72 59.86
C THR A 225 -11.76 37.49 60.39
N THR A 226 -12.60 36.71 59.70
CA THR A 226 -13.94 36.36 60.18
C THR A 226 -14.22 34.87 60.04
N THR A 227 -13.74 34.07 61.00
CA THR A 227 -14.52 33.02 61.70
C THR A 227 -13.59 32.22 62.65
N PRO A 228 -13.68 32.39 63.97
CA PRO A 228 -13.14 31.43 64.93
C PRO A 228 -14.07 30.20 64.95
N GLY A 229 -13.85 29.29 64.01
CA GLY A 229 -14.72 28.14 63.83
C GLY A 229 -14.08 27.09 62.94
N ARG A 230 -12.94 26.57 63.41
CA ARG A 230 -12.21 25.42 62.87
C ARG A 230 -13.15 24.23 62.64
N PRO A 231 -13.46 23.80 61.41
CA PRO A 231 -13.92 22.45 61.18
C PRO A 231 -12.68 21.56 61.07
N SER A 232 -12.70 20.51 61.88
CA SER A 232 -11.79 19.36 61.84
C SER A 232 -11.34 19.00 60.41
N ALA A 233 -10.04 18.81 60.23
CA ALA A 233 -9.47 18.12 59.08
C ALA A 233 -10.02 16.68 59.05
N GLY A 234 -11.11 16.48 58.32
CA GLY A 234 -11.60 15.16 57.96
C GLY A 234 -10.64 14.58 56.92
N PHE A 235 -9.82 13.63 57.35
CA PHE A 235 -9.17 12.69 56.43
C PHE A 235 -10.27 11.90 55.72
N GLY A 236 -10.68 12.41 54.56
CA GLY A 236 -11.58 11.70 53.65
C GLY A 236 -10.86 10.49 53.07
N THR A 237 -11.33 9.32 53.47
CA THR A 237 -11.01 8.02 52.89
C THR A 237 -11.18 8.05 51.37
N PRO A 238 -10.24 7.53 50.56
CA PRO A 238 -10.43 7.45 49.12
C PRO A 238 -11.58 6.49 48.81
N ALA A 239 -12.60 7.00 48.10
CA ALA A 239 -13.67 6.20 47.55
C ALA A 239 -13.10 5.29 46.45
N GLY A 240 -13.03 3.99 46.74
CA GLY A 240 -12.82 2.96 45.74
C GLY A 240 -13.93 3.03 44.69
N GLY A 241 -13.53 3.19 43.43
CA GLY A 241 -14.40 3.19 42.26
C GLY A 241 -13.77 2.35 41.16
N THR A 242 -13.97 1.05 41.26
CA THR A 242 -13.70 0.03 40.24
C THR A 242 -14.49 0.31 38.96
N GLY A 243 -13.80 0.44 37.84
CA GLY A 243 -14.38 0.41 36.49
C GLY A 243 -13.73 -0.72 35.66
N PRO A 244 -14.51 -1.47 34.85
CA PRO A 244 -14.10 -2.76 34.32
C PRO A 244 -13.17 -2.64 33.10
N PHE A 245 -12.10 -3.43 33.11
CA PHE A 245 -11.42 -3.87 31.90
C PHE A 245 -12.31 -4.90 31.20
N THR A 246 -12.77 -4.59 30.00
CA THR A 246 -13.23 -5.58 29.02
C THR A 246 -12.08 -5.88 28.07
N ALA A 247 -11.80 -7.17 27.95
CA ALA A 247 -10.91 -7.78 26.96
C ALA A 247 -11.51 -7.73 25.55
#